data_AF-A0A1I6HSK2-F1
#
_entry.id   AF-A0A1I6HSK2-F1
#
_cell.length_a   1.000
_cell.length_b   1.000
_cell.length_c   1.000
_cell.angle_alpha   90.00
_cell.angle_beta   90.00
_cell.angle_gamma   90.00
#
_symmetry.space_group_name_H-M   'P 1'
#
loop_
_entity.id
_entity.type
_entity.pdbx_description
1 polymer ?
#
loop_
_entity_poly.entity_id
_entity_poly.type
_entity_poly.pdbx_seq_one_letter_code
_entity_poly.pdbx_strand_id
1 'polypeptide(L)'
;MLRYYLLLPFILSCLPTTVYGLANDTNTTTIECDENGCKGTYYGSEFINGSDVAHQFSNTMSHKVGDKLKEYYNKGLYTKVDFASIKMTTLGMGSGMVTHKLLIPFISVTEPCDAFTSFDHVGDWNHAPLLAIRKKELSNVLLPDDELHISDLKTTPEGLQEYWIQWRNKATQANCK
;
A
#
# COMPACT_ATOMS: atom_id res chain seq x y z
N MET A 1 5.22 -14.59 -85.04
CA MET A 1 6.36 -14.24 -84.16
C MET A 1 5.79 -13.88 -82.80
N LEU A 2 5.78 -14.84 -81.87
CA LEU A 2 6.74 -15.00 -80.76
C LEU A 2 6.66 -13.91 -79.68
N ARG A 3 5.96 -14.30 -78.59
CA ARG A 3 5.97 -13.93 -77.16
C ARG A 3 6.95 -12.84 -76.71
N TYR A 4 6.55 -12.03 -75.72
CA TYR A 4 7.17 -11.99 -74.38
C TYR A 4 6.27 -11.23 -73.38
N TYR A 5 5.69 -11.94 -72.41
CA TYR A 5 5.15 -11.37 -71.18
C TYR A 5 6.26 -11.42 -70.13
N LEU A 6 6.69 -10.26 -69.62
CA LEU A 6 7.56 -10.18 -68.45
C LEU A 6 6.73 -10.52 -67.19
N LEU A 7 7.04 -11.66 -66.57
CA LEU A 7 6.62 -11.97 -65.20
C LEU A 7 7.70 -11.46 -64.24
N LEU A 8 7.36 -10.47 -63.42
CA LEU A 8 8.17 -10.05 -62.26
C LEU A 8 7.92 -11.02 -61.10
N PRO A 9 8.96 -11.60 -60.47
CA PRO A 9 8.77 -12.43 -59.30
C PRO A 9 8.53 -11.53 -58.08
N PHE A 10 7.39 -11.72 -57.41
CA PHE A 10 7.14 -11.19 -56.07
C PHE A 10 8.04 -11.94 -55.09
N ILE A 11 9.12 -11.31 -54.65
CA ILE A 11 9.99 -11.85 -53.60
C ILE A 11 9.26 -11.60 -52.27
N LEU A 12 8.62 -12.64 -51.74
CA LEU A 12 8.05 -12.65 -50.40
C LEU A 12 9.20 -12.72 -49.40
N SER A 13 9.70 -11.56 -48.95
CA SER A 13 10.69 -11.48 -47.88
C SER A 13 10.03 -11.91 -46.57
N CYS A 14 10.31 -13.13 -46.14
CA CYS A 14 9.98 -13.64 -44.82
C CYS A 14 10.84 -12.89 -43.80
N LEU A 15 10.28 -11.85 -43.18
CA LEU A 15 10.92 -11.19 -42.05
C LEU A 15 10.78 -12.12 -40.82
N PRO A 16 11.87 -12.40 -40.10
CA PRO A 16 11.78 -13.16 -38.85
C PRO A 16 10.94 -12.35 -37.86
N THR A 17 9.79 -12.90 -37.46
CA THR A 17 9.02 -12.42 -36.32
C THR A 17 9.88 -12.62 -35.08
N THR A 18 10.43 -11.53 -34.55
CA THR A 18 11.01 -11.50 -33.22
C THR A 18 9.89 -11.85 -32.23
N VAL A 19 9.91 -13.06 -31.70
CA VAL A 19 9.10 -13.44 -30.55
C VAL A 19 9.67 -12.67 -29.37
N TYR A 20 9.08 -11.52 -29.05
CA TYR A 20 9.30 -10.89 -27.76
C TYR A 20 8.73 -11.85 -26.72
N GLY A 21 9.61 -12.54 -25.99
CA GLY A 21 9.21 -13.27 -24.81
C GLY A 21 8.52 -12.29 -23.86
N LEU A 22 7.26 -12.54 -23.55
CA LEU A 22 6.56 -11.87 -22.46
C LEU A 22 7.38 -12.17 -21.18
N ALA A 23 8.13 -11.18 -20.71
CA ALA A 23 8.58 -11.20 -19.33
C ALA A 23 7.30 -11.31 -18.49
N ASN A 24 7.14 -12.45 -17.81
CA ASN A 24 6.04 -12.66 -16.91
C ASN A 24 6.35 -11.79 -15.68
N ASP A 25 5.93 -10.52 -15.72
CA ASP A 25 6.09 -9.58 -14.60
C ASP A 25 5.20 -10.05 -13.46
N THR A 26 5.73 -10.97 -12.65
CA THR A 26 5.10 -11.38 -11.40
C THR A 26 5.26 -10.27 -10.39
N ASN A 27 4.15 -9.59 -10.09
CA ASN A 27 4.06 -8.73 -8.92
C ASN A 27 4.36 -9.52 -7.65
N THR A 28 5.13 -8.94 -6.74
CA THR A 28 5.51 -9.54 -5.47
C THR A 28 5.18 -8.58 -4.32
N THR A 29 4.57 -9.12 -3.27
CA THR A 29 4.27 -8.40 -2.05
C THR A 29 4.79 -9.20 -0.87
N THR A 30 5.60 -8.56 -0.04
CA THR A 30 6.11 -9.13 1.22
C THR A 30 5.71 -8.21 2.36
N ILE A 31 5.12 -8.77 3.42
CA ILE A 31 4.83 -8.06 4.67
C ILE A 31 5.18 -8.98 5.82
N GLU A 32 6.01 -8.48 6.72
CA GLU A 32 6.42 -9.14 7.95
C GLU A 32 6.07 -8.24 9.12
N CYS A 33 5.53 -8.80 10.19
CA CYS A 33 5.24 -8.08 11.42
C CYS A 33 5.81 -8.83 12.62
N ASP A 34 6.52 -8.12 13.47
CA ASP A 34 7.11 -8.59 14.72
C ASP A 34 6.86 -7.57 15.85
N GLU A 35 7.52 -7.76 17.00
CA GLU A 35 7.33 -6.90 18.17
C GLU A 35 7.74 -5.44 17.94
N ASN A 36 8.56 -5.16 16.93
CA ASN A 36 9.05 -3.82 16.61
C ASN A 36 8.15 -3.10 15.60
N GLY A 37 7.19 -3.78 14.99
CA GLY A 37 6.32 -3.20 13.96
C GLY A 37 6.09 -4.09 12.76
N CYS A 38 5.59 -3.49 11.69
CA CYS A 38 5.44 -4.14 10.39
C CYS A 38 6.35 -3.49 9.36
N LYS A 39 6.92 -4.30 8.47
CA LYS A 39 7.67 -3.84 7.30
C LYS A 39 7.25 -4.62 6.09
N GLY A 40 7.36 -4.01 4.91
CA GLY A 40 7.03 -4.71 3.69
C GLY A 40 7.56 -4.02 2.45
N THR A 41 7.53 -4.78 1.36
CA THR A 41 7.88 -4.31 0.03
C THR A 41 6.88 -4.87 -0.98
N TYR A 42 6.35 -3.98 -1.80
CA TYR A 42 5.72 -4.29 -3.07
C TYR A 42 6.72 -4.04 -4.20
N TYR A 43 6.80 -4.97 -5.14
CA TYR A 43 7.46 -4.78 -6.43
C TYR A 43 6.54 -5.31 -7.52
N GLY A 44 6.16 -4.48 -8.49
CA GLY A 44 5.26 -4.89 -9.55
C GLY A 44 4.74 -3.73 -10.38
N SER A 45 3.76 -4.01 -11.23
CA SER A 45 3.14 -3.00 -12.09
C SER A 45 2.56 -1.84 -11.29
N GLU A 46 2.61 -0.63 -11.81
CA GLU A 46 1.93 0.52 -11.21
C GLU A 46 0.40 0.35 -11.27
N PHE A 47 -0.08 0.02 -12.48
CA PHE A 47 -1.49 -0.21 -12.76
C PHE A 47 -1.72 -1.60 -13.37
N ILE A 48 -2.80 -2.25 -12.97
CA ILE A 48 -3.35 -3.42 -13.68
C ILE A 48 -4.81 -3.11 -14.03
N ASN A 49 -5.15 -3.18 -15.32
CA ASN A 49 -6.50 -2.88 -15.82
C ASN A 49 -7.06 -1.53 -15.34
N GLY A 50 -6.18 -0.51 -15.21
CA GLY A 50 -6.54 0.83 -14.73
C GLY A 50 -6.69 0.96 -13.21
N SER A 51 -6.54 -0.12 -12.44
CA SER A 51 -6.46 -0.07 -10.98
C SER A 51 -5.05 0.21 -10.53
N ASP A 52 -4.87 1.18 -9.63
CA ASP A 52 -3.59 1.49 -8.98
C ASP A 52 -3.24 0.40 -7.95
N VAL A 53 -2.55 -0.64 -8.42
CA VAL A 53 -2.20 -1.80 -7.60
C VAL A 53 -1.01 -1.50 -6.68
N ALA A 54 -0.14 -0.55 -7.06
CA ALA A 54 0.98 -0.11 -6.24
C ALA A 54 0.51 0.64 -4.98
N HIS A 55 -0.55 1.46 -5.09
CA HIS A 55 -1.18 2.12 -3.94
C HIS A 55 -1.95 1.15 -3.05
N GLN A 56 -2.54 0.09 -3.61
CA GLN A 56 -3.21 -0.96 -2.81
C GLN A 56 -2.26 -1.67 -1.83
N PHE A 57 -0.94 -1.52 -1.99
CA PHE A 57 0.01 -1.96 -0.97
C PHE A 57 -0.19 -1.26 0.38
N SER A 58 -0.47 0.05 0.43
CA SER A 58 -0.76 0.79 1.68
C SER A 58 -2.01 0.24 2.37
N ASN A 59 -3.04 -0.14 1.61
CA ASN A 59 -4.24 -0.81 2.14
C ASN A 59 -3.86 -2.14 2.81
N THR A 60 -3.12 -2.97 2.08
CA THR A 60 -2.70 -4.30 2.56
C THR A 60 -1.84 -4.19 3.82
N MET A 61 -0.90 -3.25 3.83
CA MET A 61 -0.07 -2.94 5.01
C MET A 61 -0.93 -2.51 6.19
N SER A 62 -1.90 -1.62 5.98
CA SER A 62 -2.76 -1.13 7.05
C SER A 62 -3.58 -2.24 7.71
N HIS A 63 -4.13 -3.15 6.90
CA HIS A 63 -4.83 -4.33 7.41
C HIS A 63 -3.90 -5.20 8.28
N LYS A 64 -2.68 -5.46 7.82
CA LYS A 64 -1.71 -6.27 8.57
C LYS A 64 -1.27 -5.63 9.89
N VAL A 65 -1.07 -4.31 9.90
CA VAL A 65 -0.78 -3.56 11.13
C VAL A 65 -1.96 -3.64 12.10
N GLY A 66 -3.18 -3.36 11.63
CA GLY A 66 -4.38 -3.43 12.46
C GLY A 66 -4.62 -4.81 13.07
N ASP A 67 -4.43 -5.87 12.29
CA ASP A 67 -4.50 -7.26 12.77
C ASP A 67 -3.45 -7.52 13.85
N LYS A 68 -2.22 -7.06 13.65
CA LYS A 68 -1.12 -7.29 14.60
C LYS A 68 -1.32 -6.54 15.91
N LEU A 69 -1.75 -5.28 15.85
CA LEU A 69 -2.08 -4.49 17.03
C LEU A 69 -3.20 -5.15 17.86
N LYS A 70 -4.22 -5.67 17.20
CA LYS A 70 -5.32 -6.42 17.83
C LYS A 70 -4.85 -7.74 18.43
N GLU A 71 -3.99 -8.48 17.73
CA GLU A 71 -3.36 -9.71 18.23
C GLU A 71 -2.59 -9.44 19.53
N TYR A 72 -1.77 -8.39 19.55
CA TYR A 72 -0.98 -8.00 20.71
C TYR A 72 -1.85 -7.59 21.89
N TYR A 73 -2.85 -6.74 21.66
CA TYR A 73 -3.79 -6.35 22.70
C TYR A 73 -4.47 -7.56 23.36
N ASN A 74 -4.93 -8.54 22.56
CA ASN A 74 -5.56 -9.76 23.07
C ASN A 74 -4.59 -10.66 23.87
N LYS A 75 -3.28 -10.51 23.66
CA LYS A 75 -2.23 -11.21 24.42
C LYS A 75 -1.77 -10.45 25.67
N GLY A 76 -2.34 -9.27 25.95
CA GLY A 76 -1.87 -8.40 27.02
C GLY A 76 -0.57 -7.66 26.69
N LEU A 77 -0.19 -7.60 25.41
CA LEU A 77 0.93 -6.82 24.90
C LEU A 77 0.37 -5.51 24.35
N TYR A 78 0.58 -4.42 25.06
CA TYR A 78 -0.04 -3.14 24.70
C TYR A 78 0.93 -2.31 23.87
N THR A 79 0.52 -1.99 22.65
CA THR A 79 1.35 -1.26 21.67
C THR A 79 0.53 -0.23 20.91
N LYS A 80 1.24 0.76 20.36
CA LYS A 80 0.72 1.68 19.35
C LYS A 80 1.74 1.92 18.25
N VAL A 81 1.30 2.43 17.11
CA VAL A 81 2.21 2.83 16.03
C VAL A 81 2.95 4.13 16.40
N ASP A 82 4.26 4.13 16.18
CA ASP A 82 5.08 5.33 16.24
C ASP A 82 5.05 6.05 14.88
N PHE A 83 4.11 6.98 14.76
CA PHE A 83 3.95 7.79 13.54
C PHE A 83 5.21 8.55 13.15
N ALA A 84 6.00 9.03 14.11
CA ALA A 84 7.20 9.82 13.80
C ALA A 84 8.24 8.97 13.07
N SER A 85 8.34 7.69 13.43
CA SER A 85 9.33 6.77 12.89
C SER A 85 8.87 5.97 11.67
N ILE A 86 7.63 6.16 11.18
CA ILE A 86 7.18 5.55 9.91
C ILE A 86 8.08 6.01 8.76
N LYS A 87 8.57 5.06 7.96
CA LYS A 87 9.34 5.31 6.74
C LYS A 87 8.60 4.77 5.52
N MET A 88 8.59 5.57 4.46
CA MET A 88 7.93 5.27 3.19
C MET A 88 8.86 5.65 2.05
N THR A 89 9.04 4.74 1.10
CA THR A 89 9.83 4.99 -0.11
C THR A 89 9.15 4.37 -1.31
N THR A 90 9.18 5.09 -2.42
CA THR A 90 8.74 4.61 -3.72
C THR A 90 9.89 4.79 -4.70
N LEU A 91 9.97 3.88 -5.68
CA LEU A 91 10.89 3.98 -6.81
C LEU A 91 10.21 3.44 -8.06
N GLY A 92 10.29 4.19 -9.16
CA GLY A 92 9.81 3.78 -10.47
C GLY A 92 8.38 4.25 -10.79
N MET A 93 7.83 5.20 -10.06
CA MET A 93 6.53 5.78 -10.41
C MET A 93 6.54 6.44 -11.79
N GLY A 94 5.48 6.20 -12.57
CA GLY A 94 5.36 6.63 -13.97
C GLY A 94 6.19 5.79 -14.95
N SER A 95 6.96 4.80 -14.48
CA SER A 95 7.74 3.91 -15.34
C SER A 95 6.99 2.65 -15.75
N GLY A 96 5.84 2.37 -15.12
CA GLY A 96 5.07 1.15 -15.27
C GLY A 96 5.43 0.06 -14.24
N MET A 97 6.61 0.11 -13.61
CA MET A 97 7.02 -0.80 -12.53
C MET A 97 7.45 -0.02 -11.29
N VAL A 98 6.92 -0.40 -10.14
CA VAL A 98 7.08 0.33 -8.87
C VAL A 98 7.65 -0.59 -7.81
N THR A 99 8.65 -0.08 -7.08
CA THR A 99 9.05 -0.62 -5.79
C THR A 99 8.51 0.30 -4.70
N HIS A 100 7.57 -0.19 -3.89
CA HIS A 100 6.99 0.56 -2.77
C HIS A 100 7.35 -0.15 -1.45
N LYS A 101 8.04 0.55 -0.55
CA LYS A 101 8.46 0.01 0.77
C LYS A 101 7.86 0.82 1.90
N LEU A 102 7.44 0.10 2.93
CA LEU A 102 6.88 0.67 4.16
C LEU A 102 7.56 0.04 5.37
N LEU A 103 7.86 0.87 6.36
CA LEU A 103 8.23 0.48 7.72
C LEU A 103 7.31 1.24 8.69
N ILE A 104 6.53 0.50 9.46
CA ILE A 104 5.56 1.01 10.42
C ILE A 104 5.93 0.47 11.80
N PRO A 105 6.74 1.22 12.57
CA PRO A 105 7.24 0.77 13.86
C PRO A 105 6.17 0.86 14.96
N PHE A 106 6.30 -0.02 15.96
CA PHE A 106 5.49 -0.01 17.17
C PHE A 106 6.28 0.50 18.37
N ILE A 107 5.55 1.04 19.33
CA ILE A 107 6.03 1.36 20.67
C ILE A 107 5.13 0.72 21.71
N SER A 108 5.73 0.18 22.76
CA SER A 108 5.00 -0.39 23.89
C SER A 108 4.43 0.69 24.80
N VAL A 109 3.28 0.40 25.40
CA VAL A 109 2.64 1.20 26.44
C VAL A 109 2.29 0.31 27.63
N THR A 110 2.07 0.91 28.79
CA THR A 110 1.83 0.16 30.03
C THR A 110 0.37 -0.21 30.21
N GLU A 111 -0.54 0.74 29.97
CA GLU A 111 -1.97 0.52 30.20
C GLU A 111 -2.69 0.06 28.93
N PRO A 112 -3.68 -0.84 29.04
CA PRO A 112 -4.45 -1.30 27.88
C PRO A 112 -5.10 -0.17 27.10
N CYS A 113 -5.59 0.87 27.79
CA CYS A 113 -6.31 1.97 27.16
C CYS A 113 -5.39 3.04 26.53
N ASP A 114 -4.07 2.91 26.73
CA ASP A 114 -3.07 3.70 26.01
C ASP A 114 -2.65 3.06 24.67
N ALA A 115 -3.04 1.80 24.44
CA ALA A 115 -2.80 1.08 23.20
C ALA A 115 -3.88 1.35 22.16
N PHE A 116 -3.56 1.07 20.90
CA PHE A 116 -4.51 1.12 19.80
C PHE A 116 -4.64 -0.26 19.18
N THR A 117 -5.85 -0.61 18.74
CA THR A 117 -6.16 -1.93 18.12
C THR A 117 -6.66 -1.79 16.69
N SER A 118 -6.53 -0.60 16.11
CA SER A 118 -6.96 -0.34 14.75
C SER A 118 -6.05 0.67 14.09
N PHE A 119 -5.86 0.46 12.78
CA PHE A 119 -4.92 1.20 11.98
C PHE A 119 -5.43 1.24 10.54
N ASP A 120 -5.28 2.40 9.90
CA ASP A 120 -5.69 2.65 8.52
C ASP A 120 -4.85 3.77 7.93
N HIS A 121 -5.08 4.08 6.67
CA HIS A 121 -4.50 5.22 5.99
C HIS A 121 -5.54 5.95 5.13
N VAL A 122 -5.12 7.13 4.66
CA VAL A 122 -5.69 7.77 3.48
C VAL A 122 -4.59 8.50 2.73
N GLY A 123 -4.42 8.12 1.48
CA GLY A 123 -3.41 8.67 0.60
C GLY A 123 -3.85 8.75 -0.84
N ASP A 124 -3.02 9.39 -1.63
CA ASP A 124 -3.14 9.48 -3.08
C ASP A 124 -1.76 9.83 -3.70
N TRP A 125 -1.65 9.67 -5.01
CA TRP A 125 -0.49 10.14 -5.78
C TRP A 125 -0.78 11.51 -6.35
N ASN A 126 0.12 12.46 -6.12
CA ASN A 126 0.07 13.80 -6.73
C ASN A 126 -1.22 14.61 -6.45
N HIS A 127 -2.05 14.14 -5.53
CA HIS A 127 -3.28 14.80 -5.07
C HIS A 127 -3.34 14.81 -3.54
N ALA A 128 -3.99 15.84 -2.99
CA ALA A 128 -4.17 15.94 -1.55
C ALA A 128 -5.11 14.83 -1.06
N PRO A 129 -4.72 14.03 -0.06
CA PRO A 129 -5.57 12.96 0.44
C PRO A 129 -6.90 13.48 1.01
N LEU A 130 -7.99 12.74 0.80
CA LEU A 130 -9.34 13.10 1.24
C LEU A 130 -9.58 12.84 2.75
N LEU A 131 -8.72 13.40 3.60
CA LEU A 131 -8.69 13.12 5.04
C LEU A 131 -10.03 13.38 5.74
N ALA A 132 -10.71 14.48 5.41
CA ALA A 132 -11.99 14.81 6.04
C ALA A 132 -13.07 13.75 5.78
N ILE A 133 -13.09 13.16 4.58
CA ILE A 133 -14.02 12.09 4.21
C ILE A 133 -13.64 10.83 5.00
N ARG A 134 -12.36 10.46 5.02
CA ARG A 134 -11.89 9.28 5.75
C ARG A 134 -12.22 9.34 7.24
N LYS A 135 -12.04 10.51 7.87
CA LYS A 135 -12.41 10.71 9.29
C LYS A 135 -13.88 10.42 9.55
N LYS A 136 -14.77 10.81 8.62
CA LYS A 136 -16.21 10.56 8.71
C LYS A 136 -16.54 9.07 8.51
N GLU A 137 -15.85 8.38 7.61
CA GLU A 137 -16.03 6.94 7.41
C GLU A 137 -15.65 6.13 8.65
N LEU A 138 -14.55 6.53 9.30
CA LEU A 138 -14.04 5.85 10.49
C LEU A 138 -14.79 6.23 11.77
N SER A 139 -15.56 7.32 11.81
CA SER A 139 -16.18 7.81 13.06
C SER A 139 -17.04 6.77 13.79
N ASN A 140 -17.65 5.84 13.04
CA ASN A 140 -18.54 4.84 13.61
C ASN A 140 -17.81 3.67 14.30
N VAL A 141 -16.49 3.55 14.19
CA VAL A 141 -15.72 2.46 14.80
C VAL A 141 -14.94 2.87 16.07
N LEU A 142 -15.00 4.15 16.43
CA LEU A 142 -14.39 4.68 17.65
C LEU A 142 -15.23 4.37 18.88
N LEU A 143 -14.56 4.33 20.03
CA LEU A 143 -15.22 4.43 21.34
C LEU A 143 -15.99 5.77 21.45
N PRO A 144 -17.03 5.83 22.30
CA PRO A 144 -17.68 7.10 22.62
C PRO A 144 -16.65 8.15 23.07
N ASP A 145 -16.78 9.37 22.58
CA ASP A 145 -15.92 10.53 22.91
C ASP A 145 -14.42 10.38 22.61
N ASP A 146 -14.03 9.32 21.88
CA ASP A 146 -12.65 9.10 21.45
C ASP A 146 -12.35 9.82 20.12
N GLU A 147 -11.06 9.90 19.77
CA GLU A 147 -10.59 10.59 18.57
C GLU A 147 -9.74 9.69 17.67
N LEU A 148 -9.72 10.05 16.38
CA LEU A 148 -8.75 9.48 15.44
C LEU A 148 -7.39 10.13 15.68
N HIS A 149 -6.38 9.32 15.96
CA HIS A 149 -5.00 9.78 16.01
C HIS A 149 -4.41 9.69 14.61
N ILE A 150 -3.96 10.82 14.08
CA ILE A 150 -3.56 10.97 12.68
C ILE A 150 -2.12 11.47 12.65
N SER A 151 -1.27 10.88 11.81
CA SER A 151 0.09 11.35 11.58
C SER A 151 0.11 12.71 10.87
N ASP A 152 1.25 13.38 10.86
CA ASP A 152 1.51 14.39 9.82
C ASP A 152 1.49 13.74 8.43
N LEU A 153 1.27 14.55 7.39
CA LEU A 153 1.30 14.09 6.00
C LEU A 153 2.70 13.58 5.66
N LYS A 154 2.80 12.31 5.26
CA LYS A 154 4.06 11.70 4.79
C LYS A 154 4.08 11.71 3.28
N THR A 155 5.23 12.04 2.71
CA THR A 155 5.39 12.14 1.27
C THR A 155 6.63 11.39 0.78
N THR A 156 6.58 10.80 -0.41
CA THR A 156 7.78 10.35 -1.13
C THR A 156 8.21 11.36 -2.19
N PRO A 157 9.49 11.33 -2.64
CA PRO A 157 9.96 12.17 -3.74
C PRO A 157 9.19 11.97 -5.07
N GLU A 158 8.52 10.83 -5.24
CA GLU A 158 7.73 10.51 -6.44
C GLU A 158 6.24 10.83 -6.30
N GLY A 159 5.86 11.57 -5.25
CA GLY A 159 4.54 12.18 -5.15
C GLY A 159 3.48 11.37 -4.40
N LEU A 160 3.83 10.23 -3.80
CA LEU A 160 2.92 9.55 -2.86
C LEU A 160 2.70 10.45 -1.65
N GLN A 161 1.45 10.59 -1.22
CA GLN A 161 1.09 11.33 -0.02
C GLN A 161 0.19 10.45 0.85
N GLU A 162 0.53 10.28 2.13
CA GLU A 162 -0.18 9.36 3.05
C GLU A 162 -0.36 9.99 4.42
N TYR A 163 -1.61 9.99 4.91
CA TYR A 163 -1.91 10.10 6.33
C TYR A 163 -2.10 8.70 6.92
N TRP A 164 -1.45 8.43 8.05
CA TRP A 164 -1.64 7.19 8.81
C TRP A 164 -2.52 7.46 10.02
N ILE A 165 -3.45 6.57 10.29
CA ILE A 165 -4.51 6.75 11.26
C ILE A 165 -4.55 5.56 12.19
N GLN A 166 -4.60 5.80 13.50
CA GLN A 166 -4.82 4.77 14.51
C GLN A 166 -5.89 5.23 15.50
N TRP A 167 -6.60 4.27 16.09
CA TRP A 167 -7.67 4.56 17.04
C TRP A 167 -7.97 3.37 17.92
N ARG A 168 -8.68 3.62 19.03
CA ARG A 168 -9.21 2.55 19.86
C ARG A 168 -10.51 2.05 19.27
N ASN A 169 -10.59 0.74 19.08
CA ASN A 169 -11.75 0.15 18.45
C ASN A 169 -12.85 -0.11 19.47
N LYS A 170 -14.07 0.38 19.23
CA LYS A 170 -15.18 0.19 20.19
C LYS A 170 -15.54 -1.27 20.48
N ALA A 171 -15.26 -2.20 19.57
CA ALA A 171 -15.54 -3.61 19.79
C ALA A 171 -14.41 -4.29 20.59
N THR A 172 -13.15 -3.94 20.33
CA THR A 172 -11.99 -4.58 20.97
C THR A 172 -11.66 -3.96 22.32
N GLN A 173 -11.82 -2.66 22.46
CA GLN A 173 -11.42 -1.87 23.63
C GLN A 173 -12.64 -1.31 24.38
N ALA A 174 -13.79 -2.02 24.36
CA ALA A 174 -15.05 -1.58 24.98
C ALA A 174 -14.96 -1.24 26.49
N ASN A 175 -13.92 -1.75 27.17
CA ASN A 175 -13.67 -1.49 28.59
C ASN A 175 -12.86 -0.20 28.84
N CYS A 176 -12.37 0.44 27.78
CA CYS A 176 -11.70 1.73 27.87
C CYS A 176 -12.73 2.85 27.91
N LYS A 177 -12.41 3.89 28.69
CA LYS A 177 -13.25 5.07 28.90
C LYS A 177 -12.77 6.23 28.07
#